data_AF-A0AAV9SEM3-F1
#
_entry.id   AF-A0AAV9SEM3-F1
#
_cell.length_a   1.000
_cell.length_b   1.000
_cell.length_c   1.000
_cell.angle_alpha   90.00
_cell.angle_beta   90.00
_cell.angle_gamma   90.00
#
_symmetry.space_group_name_H-M   'P 1'
#
loop_
_entity.id
_entity.type
_entity.pdbx_description
1 polymer ?
#
loop_
_entity_poly.entity_id
_entity_poly.type
_entity_poly.pdbx_seq_one_letter_code
_entity_poly.pdbx_strand_id
1 'polypeptide(L)'
;MAAQLVVALLAFISLSVSSEPDCKELVKPLVLDSHSPIYGKWVLHVGSWDKHDLNTDLQSVHSSWVELSPTTDSVVISLYWADRLNEDKCLQGAANVSISGITSHTTFIINGHTSYHDGKYYETCSDCLLSEDTTLLPDGKTKGRYLFLFTRTGALEPPELETFKKQAKCLGFLPEYHFVSTDLCPDYRESTSPGVRKTEEDQAENEPAENKSTEMSQLSGEPPGPHPNPV
;
A
#
# COMPACT_ATOMS: atom_id res chain seq x y z
N MET A 1 -17.69 59.11 16.77
CA MET A 1 -16.95 58.08 17.54
C MET A 1 -17.61 56.70 17.42
N ALA A 2 -18.86 56.51 17.84
CA ALA A 2 -19.51 55.19 17.80
C ALA A 2 -19.80 54.64 16.39
N ALA A 3 -20.25 55.48 15.45
CA ALA A 3 -20.57 55.04 14.08
C ALA A 3 -19.34 54.54 13.28
N GLN A 4 -18.15 55.12 13.54
CA GLN A 4 -16.90 54.71 12.88
C GLN A 4 -16.39 53.35 13.40
N LEU A 5 -16.64 53.05 14.67
CA LEU A 5 -16.33 51.73 15.26
C LEU A 5 -17.19 50.62 14.67
N VAL A 6 -18.47 50.90 14.39
CA VAL A 6 -19.40 49.93 13.77
C VAL A 6 -19.02 49.63 12.32
N VAL A 7 -18.64 50.65 11.55
CA VAL A 7 -18.19 50.49 10.15
C VAL A 7 -16.87 49.72 10.09
N ALA A 8 -15.93 50.00 11.01
CA ALA A 8 -14.68 49.26 11.11
C ALA A 8 -14.94 47.77 11.47
N LEU A 9 -15.84 47.49 12.42
CA LEU A 9 -16.18 46.11 12.80
C LEU A 9 -16.80 45.31 11.64
N LEU A 10 -17.71 45.94 10.88
CA LEU A 10 -18.34 45.30 9.72
C LEU A 10 -17.34 45.02 8.59
N ALA A 11 -16.37 45.91 8.37
CA ALA A 11 -15.30 45.71 7.39
C ALA A 11 -14.36 44.54 7.79
N PHE A 12 -14.07 44.36 9.08
CA PHE A 12 -13.28 43.22 9.56
C PHE A 12 -14.03 41.89 9.44
N ILE A 13 -15.35 41.87 9.63
CA ILE A 13 -16.17 40.64 9.46
C ILE A 13 -16.29 40.24 7.97
N SER A 14 -16.26 41.21 7.04
CA SER A 14 -16.28 40.90 5.60
C SER A 14 -14.96 40.32 5.05
N LEU A 15 -13.86 40.39 5.80
CA LEU A 15 -12.55 39.89 5.39
C LEU A 15 -12.30 38.42 5.77
N SER A 16 -13.20 37.78 6.51
CA SER A 16 -13.03 36.38 6.93
C SER A 16 -13.73 35.35 6.03
N VAL A 17 -14.22 35.74 4.85
CA VAL A 17 -14.60 34.77 3.82
C VAL A 17 -13.33 34.30 3.12
N SER A 18 -12.62 33.35 3.75
CA SER A 18 -11.70 32.50 3.00
C SER A 18 -12.54 31.79 1.95
N SER A 19 -12.41 32.18 0.68
CA SER A 19 -12.99 31.41 -0.41
C SER A 19 -12.52 29.98 -0.25
N GLU A 20 -13.46 29.02 -0.22
CA GLU A 20 -13.07 27.62 -0.30
C GLU A 20 -12.26 27.45 -1.59
N PRO A 21 -11.08 26.78 -1.54
CA PRO A 21 -10.28 26.60 -2.73
C PRO A 21 -11.10 25.86 -3.80
N ASP A 22 -10.96 26.30 -5.05
CA ASP A 22 -11.65 25.69 -6.19
C ASP A 22 -11.22 24.21 -6.31
N CYS A 23 -12.14 23.34 -6.71
CA CYS A 23 -11.84 21.92 -6.89
C CYS A 23 -10.68 21.72 -7.85
N LYS A 24 -10.54 22.59 -8.86
CA LYS A 24 -9.40 22.56 -9.80
C LYS A 24 -8.04 22.69 -9.11
N GLU A 25 -7.95 23.50 -8.05
CA GLU A 25 -6.74 23.68 -7.27
C GLU A 25 -6.54 22.49 -6.31
N LEU A 26 -7.60 22.05 -5.64
CA LEU A 26 -7.55 20.93 -4.70
C LEU A 26 -7.19 19.59 -5.35
N VAL A 27 -7.59 19.34 -6.60
CA VAL A 27 -7.31 18.07 -7.30
C VAL A 27 -6.22 18.21 -8.36
N LYS A 28 -5.24 19.08 -8.10
CA LYS A 28 -4.08 19.24 -8.98
C LYS A 28 -3.28 17.92 -9.03
N PRO A 29 -3.07 17.34 -10.23
CA PRO A 29 -2.30 16.10 -10.36
C PRO A 29 -0.86 16.28 -9.90
N LEU A 30 -0.31 15.24 -9.26
CA LEU A 30 1.09 15.17 -8.91
C LEU A 30 1.93 14.69 -10.10
N VAL A 31 3.10 15.29 -10.29
CA VAL A 31 4.04 14.87 -11.35
C VAL A 31 4.79 13.61 -10.91
N LEU A 32 4.79 12.59 -11.78
CA LEU A 32 5.40 11.28 -11.54
C LEU A 32 6.68 11.15 -12.38
N ASP A 33 7.81 11.51 -11.79
CA ASP A 33 9.15 11.35 -12.37
C ASP A 33 10.14 10.79 -11.32
N SER A 34 11.42 10.66 -11.67
CA SER A 34 12.45 10.11 -10.77
C SER A 34 12.76 10.97 -9.53
N HIS A 35 12.27 12.21 -9.46
CA HIS A 35 12.43 13.12 -8.33
C HIS A 35 11.11 13.39 -7.60
N SER A 36 10.04 12.71 -8.00
CA SER A 36 8.71 12.86 -7.42
C SER A 36 8.71 12.60 -5.90
N PRO A 37 7.98 13.39 -5.10
CA PRO A 37 7.93 13.20 -3.64
C PRO A 37 7.25 11.89 -3.22
N ILE A 38 6.65 11.13 -4.16
CA ILE A 38 5.99 9.86 -3.89
C ILE A 38 6.91 8.76 -3.37
N TYR A 39 8.23 8.87 -3.56
CA TYR A 39 9.13 7.78 -3.19
C TYR A 39 9.29 7.63 -1.67
N GLY A 40 9.67 6.42 -1.29
CA GLY A 40 9.82 5.97 0.09
C GLY A 40 8.56 5.31 0.63
N LYS A 41 8.58 5.10 1.96
CA LYS A 41 7.53 4.41 2.70
C LYS A 41 6.40 5.35 3.11
N TRP A 42 5.18 4.81 3.08
CA TRP A 42 3.92 5.49 3.35
C TRP A 42 2.97 4.58 4.10
N VAL A 43 2.31 5.11 5.12
CA VAL A 43 1.36 4.40 5.99
C VAL A 43 -0.04 4.90 5.70
N LEU A 44 -0.97 3.99 5.39
CA LEU A 44 -2.36 4.36 5.13
C LEU A 44 -2.95 4.97 6.40
N HIS A 45 -3.63 6.10 6.27
CA HIS A 45 -4.32 6.75 7.38
C HIS A 45 -5.84 6.63 7.22
N VAL A 46 -6.34 6.94 6.02
CA VAL A 46 -7.77 6.93 5.73
C VAL A 46 -8.02 6.57 4.26
N GLY A 47 -9.11 5.84 4.02
CA GLY A 47 -9.62 5.58 2.68
C GLY A 47 -11.09 5.95 2.51
N SER A 48 -11.48 6.24 1.27
CA SER A 48 -12.85 6.50 0.81
C SER A 48 -13.12 5.71 -0.48
N TRP A 49 -14.39 5.58 -0.88
CA TRP A 49 -14.83 4.79 -2.03
C TRP A 49 -15.97 5.49 -2.77
N ASP A 50 -16.16 5.19 -4.06
CA ASP A 50 -17.12 5.89 -4.92
C ASP A 50 -18.46 5.16 -5.12
N LYS A 51 -18.55 3.87 -4.74
CA LYS A 51 -19.78 3.07 -4.82
C LYS A 51 -20.06 2.35 -3.50
N HIS A 52 -21.32 2.34 -3.08
CA HIS A 52 -21.72 1.82 -1.77
C HIS A 52 -21.35 0.35 -1.51
N ASP A 53 -21.20 -0.48 -2.55
CA ASP A 53 -20.88 -1.91 -2.46
C ASP A 53 -19.37 -2.20 -2.30
N LEU A 54 -18.53 -1.17 -2.30
CA LEU A 54 -17.07 -1.30 -2.19
C LEU A 54 -16.54 -1.16 -0.76
N ASN A 55 -17.38 -0.74 0.19
CA ASN A 55 -16.94 -0.45 1.55
C ASN A 55 -16.38 -1.70 2.27
N THR A 56 -16.90 -2.89 1.96
CA THR A 56 -16.50 -4.14 2.62
C THR A 56 -15.05 -4.51 2.35
N ASP A 57 -14.54 -4.22 1.15
CA ASP A 57 -13.14 -4.50 0.79
C ASP A 57 -12.21 -3.69 1.69
N LEU A 58 -12.49 -2.39 1.84
CA LEU A 58 -11.69 -1.47 2.65
C LEU A 58 -11.83 -1.75 4.17
N GLN A 59 -13.03 -2.11 4.63
CA GLN A 59 -13.28 -2.45 6.04
C GLN A 59 -12.54 -3.71 6.49
N SER A 60 -12.09 -4.55 5.56
CA SER A 60 -11.29 -5.73 5.88
C SER A 60 -9.82 -5.41 6.20
N VAL A 61 -9.36 -4.19 5.90
CA VAL A 61 -7.99 -3.73 6.11
C VAL A 61 -7.89 -3.04 7.47
N HIS A 62 -7.10 -3.63 8.38
CA HIS A 62 -6.82 -3.07 9.70
C HIS A 62 -5.69 -2.05 9.67
N SER A 63 -4.64 -2.29 8.88
CA SER A 63 -3.52 -1.36 8.67
C SER A 63 -2.85 -1.67 7.34
N SER A 64 -2.25 -0.68 6.69
CA SER A 64 -1.53 -0.88 5.44
C SER A 64 -0.34 0.06 5.34
N TRP A 65 0.73 -0.40 4.70
CA TRP A 65 1.80 0.47 4.24
C TRP A 65 2.29 0.06 2.86
N VAL A 66 2.79 1.05 2.13
CA VAL A 66 3.41 0.88 0.82
C VAL A 66 4.79 1.53 0.81
N GLU A 67 5.68 1.03 -0.04
CA GLU A 67 6.93 1.68 -0.37
C GLU A 67 7.09 1.75 -1.88
N LEU A 68 7.32 2.97 -2.37
CA LEU A 68 7.54 3.26 -3.78
C LEU A 68 9.02 3.58 -3.98
N SER A 69 9.67 2.91 -4.92
CA SER A 69 11.08 3.12 -5.25
C SER A 69 11.27 3.36 -6.76
N PRO A 70 12.15 4.29 -7.16
CA PRO A 70 12.46 4.51 -8.56
C PRO A 70 13.17 3.27 -9.14
N THR A 71 12.96 2.99 -10.42
CA THR A 71 13.74 1.98 -11.15
C THR A 71 14.70 2.64 -12.14
N THR A 72 15.50 1.84 -12.84
CA THR A 72 16.36 2.33 -13.93
C THR A 72 15.55 2.80 -15.15
N ASP A 73 14.31 2.34 -15.27
CA ASP A 73 13.36 2.80 -16.28
C ASP A 73 12.48 3.90 -15.65
N SER A 74 12.58 5.12 -16.16
CA SER A 74 11.89 6.28 -15.58
C SER A 74 10.36 6.21 -15.71
N VAL A 75 9.82 5.28 -16.51
CA VAL A 75 8.36 5.04 -16.60
C VAL A 75 7.90 3.84 -15.76
N VAL A 76 8.79 3.25 -14.95
CA VAL A 76 8.47 2.13 -14.06
C VAL A 76 8.88 2.46 -12.62
N ILE A 77 7.95 2.27 -11.70
CA ILE A 77 8.15 2.38 -10.26
C ILE A 77 8.03 0.99 -9.65
N SER A 78 8.93 0.67 -8.72
CA SER A 78 8.81 -0.54 -7.91
C SER A 78 7.91 -0.25 -6.71
N LEU A 79 6.87 -1.05 -6.52
CA LEU A 79 5.96 -0.97 -5.39
C LEU A 79 6.15 -2.21 -4.52
N TYR A 80 6.38 -2.00 -3.23
CA TYR A 80 6.19 -3.02 -2.19
C TYR A 80 5.02 -2.61 -1.30
N TRP A 81 4.21 -3.57 -0.88
CA TRP A 81 3.03 -3.30 -0.07
C TRP A 81 2.88 -4.37 1.00
N ALA A 82 2.29 -4.00 2.14
CA ALA A 82 1.91 -4.92 3.18
C ALA A 82 0.62 -4.45 3.88
N ASP A 83 -0.36 -5.35 3.90
CA ASP A 83 -1.67 -5.15 4.48
C ASP A 83 -1.88 -6.12 5.64
N ARG A 84 -2.33 -5.59 6.77
CA ARG A 84 -2.91 -6.38 7.86
C ARG A 84 -4.40 -6.47 7.62
N LEU A 85 -4.89 -7.67 7.37
CA LEU A 85 -6.30 -7.96 7.25
C LEU A 85 -6.91 -8.35 8.60
N ASN A 86 -8.22 -8.50 8.62
CA ASN A 86 -8.94 -9.16 9.71
C ASN A 86 -8.29 -10.52 10.07
N GLU A 87 -8.47 -10.95 11.32
CA GLU A 87 -7.83 -12.16 11.89
C GLU A 87 -6.29 -12.04 12.01
N ASP A 88 -5.76 -10.81 12.06
CA ASP A 88 -4.34 -10.48 12.24
C ASP A 88 -3.40 -11.07 11.18
N LYS A 89 -3.94 -11.35 9.99
CA LYS A 89 -3.16 -11.90 8.88
C LYS A 89 -2.45 -10.80 8.11
N CYS A 90 -1.13 -10.91 8.01
CA CYS A 90 -0.32 -10.06 7.12
C CYS A 90 -0.24 -10.65 5.70
N LEU A 91 -0.65 -9.86 4.71
CA LEU A 91 -0.39 -10.09 3.29
C LEU A 91 0.62 -9.07 2.79
N GLN A 92 1.60 -9.50 2.01
CA GLN A 92 2.63 -8.62 1.48
C GLN A 92 3.00 -9.04 0.07
N GLY A 93 3.47 -8.10 -0.73
CA GLY A 93 3.89 -8.39 -2.09
C GLY A 93 4.66 -7.26 -2.73
N ALA A 94 5.13 -7.54 -3.94
CA ALA A 94 5.75 -6.56 -4.81
C ALA A 94 5.00 -6.50 -6.13
N ALA A 95 4.98 -5.32 -6.74
CA ALA A 95 4.46 -5.10 -8.08
C ALA A 95 5.30 -4.04 -8.80
N ASN A 96 5.22 -4.05 -10.12
CA ASN A 96 5.72 -2.95 -10.94
C ASN A 96 4.55 -2.06 -11.32
N VAL A 97 4.76 -0.76 -11.20
CA VAL A 97 3.80 0.28 -11.56
C VAL A 97 4.34 0.97 -12.81
N SER A 98 3.63 0.89 -13.93
CA SER A 98 4.01 1.59 -15.15
C SER A 98 3.29 2.93 -15.28
N ILE A 99 3.97 3.95 -15.79
CA ILE A 99 3.44 5.31 -15.87
C ILE A 99 3.12 5.66 -17.33
N SER A 100 1.91 6.17 -17.56
CA SER A 100 1.43 6.70 -18.84
C SER A 100 0.79 8.07 -18.62
N GLY A 101 1.56 9.12 -18.89
CA GLY A 101 1.14 10.51 -18.60
C GLY A 101 0.99 10.72 -17.09
N ILE A 102 -0.25 10.99 -16.66
CA ILE A 102 -0.59 11.18 -15.23
C ILE A 102 -1.19 9.92 -14.58
N THR A 103 -1.36 8.86 -15.36
CA THR A 103 -1.95 7.60 -14.89
C THR A 103 -0.85 6.59 -14.65
N SER A 104 -0.98 5.87 -13.54
CA SER A 104 -0.18 4.70 -13.23
C SER A 104 -0.99 3.44 -13.50
N HIS A 105 -0.35 2.37 -13.94
CA HIS A 105 -0.97 1.09 -14.22
C HIS A 105 -0.27 0.01 -13.43
N THR A 106 -1.04 -0.77 -12.68
CA THR A 106 -0.51 -1.82 -11.81
C THR A 106 -1.35 -3.09 -11.97
N THR A 107 -0.69 -4.24 -11.93
CA THR A 107 -1.36 -5.53 -11.83
C THR A 107 -0.91 -6.19 -10.54
N PHE A 108 -1.87 -6.52 -9.67
CA PHE A 108 -1.60 -7.30 -8.46
C PHE A 108 -1.96 -8.76 -8.70
N ILE A 109 -1.11 -9.64 -8.18
CA ILE A 109 -1.35 -11.08 -8.17
C ILE A 109 -1.28 -11.53 -6.70
N ILE A 110 -2.44 -11.73 -6.08
CA ILE A 110 -2.55 -12.04 -4.66
C ILE A 110 -3.27 -13.39 -4.53
N ASN A 111 -2.61 -14.37 -3.92
CA ASN A 111 -3.16 -15.72 -3.71
C ASN A 111 -3.74 -16.36 -5.01
N GLY A 112 -3.11 -16.08 -6.17
CA GLY A 112 -3.57 -16.59 -7.48
C GLY A 112 -4.70 -15.78 -8.13
N HIS A 113 -5.18 -14.71 -7.50
CA HIS A 113 -6.13 -13.77 -8.08
C HIS A 113 -5.41 -12.58 -8.71
N THR A 114 -5.77 -12.26 -9.95
CA THR A 114 -5.23 -11.11 -10.67
C THR A 114 -6.23 -9.96 -10.63
N SER A 115 -5.76 -8.77 -10.27
CA SER A 115 -6.53 -7.52 -10.36
C SER A 115 -5.74 -6.45 -11.12
N TYR A 116 -6.46 -5.62 -11.86
CA TYR A 116 -5.90 -4.57 -12.71
C TYR A 116 -6.31 -3.20 -12.16
N HIS A 117 -5.36 -2.28 -12.10
CA HIS A 117 -5.52 -1.02 -11.40
C HIS A 117 -4.95 0.15 -12.19
N ASP A 118 -5.74 1.21 -12.29
CA ASP A 118 -5.30 2.52 -12.78
C ASP A 118 -5.23 3.49 -11.61
N GLY A 119 -4.04 3.97 -11.29
CA GLY A 119 -3.82 4.90 -10.18
C GLY A 119 -3.58 6.33 -10.65
N LYS A 120 -4.01 7.31 -9.85
CA LYS A 120 -3.68 8.74 -10.02
C LYS A 120 -3.24 9.33 -8.70
N TYR A 121 -2.32 10.28 -8.75
CA TYR A 121 -1.80 10.95 -7.56
C TYR A 121 -2.07 12.45 -7.62
N TYR A 122 -2.29 13.05 -6.46
CA TYR A 122 -2.68 14.46 -6.34
C TYR A 122 -1.77 15.18 -5.34
N GLU A 123 -1.52 16.46 -5.59
CA GLU A 123 -0.85 17.32 -4.62
C GLU A 123 -1.72 17.44 -3.35
N THR A 124 -1.10 17.41 -2.17
CA THR A 124 -1.77 17.50 -0.87
C THR A 124 -0.79 18.06 0.18
N CYS A 125 -0.77 17.54 1.41
CA CYS A 125 0.23 17.91 2.42
C CYS A 125 1.65 17.38 2.09
N SER A 126 2.70 17.99 2.65
CA SER A 126 4.10 17.64 2.35
C SER A 126 4.51 16.24 2.83
N ASP A 127 3.90 15.77 3.92
CA ASP A 127 4.13 14.45 4.51
C ASP A 127 2.94 13.50 4.26
N CYS A 128 2.20 13.75 3.17
CA CYS A 128 1.07 12.96 2.72
C CYS A 128 1.28 12.45 1.29
N LEU A 129 0.64 11.32 0.99
CA LEU A 129 0.47 10.81 -0.36
C LEU A 129 -1.01 10.56 -0.60
N LEU A 130 -1.61 11.33 -1.51
CA LEU A 130 -2.99 11.13 -1.94
C LEU A 130 -3.01 10.33 -3.25
N SER A 131 -3.62 9.15 -3.20
CA SER A 131 -3.72 8.20 -4.32
C SER A 131 -5.17 7.83 -4.58
N GLU A 132 -5.65 8.04 -5.81
CA GLU A 132 -6.84 7.40 -6.33
C GLU A 132 -6.44 6.06 -6.96
N ASP A 133 -7.16 4.99 -6.63
CA ASP A 133 -7.00 3.67 -7.22
C ASP A 133 -8.31 3.26 -7.91
N THR A 134 -8.25 3.01 -9.21
CA THR A 134 -9.37 2.52 -10.00
C THR A 134 -9.19 1.04 -10.28
N THR A 135 -10.02 0.21 -9.66
CA THR A 135 -10.04 -1.23 -9.98
C THR A 135 -10.77 -1.48 -11.28
N LEU A 136 -10.16 -2.23 -12.19
CA LEU A 136 -10.69 -2.59 -13.50
C LEU A 136 -11.13 -4.06 -13.53
N LEU A 137 -12.20 -4.31 -14.27
CA LEU A 137 -12.63 -5.64 -14.67
C LEU A 137 -11.73 -6.15 -15.82
N PRO A 138 -11.71 -7.48 -16.11
CA PRO A 138 -10.93 -8.03 -17.21
C PRO A 138 -11.26 -7.45 -18.60
N ASP A 139 -12.47 -6.89 -18.77
CA ASP A 139 -12.91 -6.21 -19.99
C ASP A 139 -12.51 -4.72 -20.05
N GLY A 140 -11.73 -4.25 -19.05
CA GLY A 140 -11.24 -2.87 -18.95
C GLY A 140 -12.25 -1.89 -18.34
N LYS A 141 -13.47 -2.32 -17.98
CA LYS A 141 -14.44 -1.43 -17.33
C LYS A 141 -14.10 -1.19 -15.86
N THR A 142 -14.41 0.01 -15.37
CA THR A 142 -14.28 0.39 -13.96
C THR A 142 -15.21 -0.46 -13.08
N LYS A 143 -14.62 -1.30 -12.22
CA LYS A 143 -15.34 -1.96 -11.11
C LYS A 143 -15.71 -0.92 -10.06
N GLY A 144 -14.77 -0.07 -9.69
CA GLY A 144 -14.92 0.91 -8.62
C GLY A 144 -13.65 1.72 -8.39
N ARG A 145 -13.74 2.76 -7.57
CA ARG A 145 -12.60 3.59 -7.21
C ARG A 145 -12.47 3.72 -5.70
N TYR A 146 -11.22 3.78 -5.26
CA TYR A 146 -10.84 4.11 -3.90
C TYR A 146 -9.98 5.37 -3.89
N LEU A 147 -10.07 6.14 -2.83
CA LEU A 147 -9.17 7.26 -2.56
C LEU A 147 -8.48 7.01 -1.24
N PHE A 148 -7.16 6.98 -1.26
CA PHE A 148 -6.34 6.68 -0.11
C PHE A 148 -5.46 7.87 0.23
N LEU A 149 -5.46 8.25 1.50
CA LEU A 149 -4.50 9.17 2.06
C LEU A 149 -3.52 8.39 2.92
N PHE A 150 -2.27 8.37 2.48
CA PHE A 150 -1.16 7.87 3.26
C PHE A 150 -0.39 9.02 3.88
N THR A 151 0.35 8.73 4.95
CA THR A 151 1.22 9.66 5.67
C THR A 151 2.57 9.01 5.93
N ARG A 152 3.59 9.79 6.26
CA ARG A 152 4.92 9.22 6.58
C ARG A 152 4.92 8.35 7.84
N THR A 153 4.09 8.67 8.83
CA THR A 153 4.15 8.09 10.18
C THR A 153 2.86 7.38 10.60
N GLY A 154 1.79 7.49 9.83
CA GLY A 154 0.44 7.06 10.22
C GLY A 154 -0.36 8.13 10.98
N ALA A 155 0.27 9.26 11.35
CA ALA A 155 -0.38 10.40 11.98
C ALA A 155 -0.73 11.49 10.96
N LEU A 156 -1.83 12.21 11.21
CA LEU A 156 -2.35 13.25 10.33
C LEU A 156 -2.92 14.40 11.17
N GLU A 157 -2.60 15.64 10.81
CA GLU A 157 -3.15 16.79 11.50
C GLU A 157 -4.61 17.07 11.06
N PRO A 158 -5.49 17.57 11.96
CA PRO A 158 -6.89 17.81 11.62
C PRO A 158 -7.13 18.67 10.36
N PRO A 159 -6.36 19.75 10.09
CA PRO A 159 -6.52 20.55 8.86
C PRO A 159 -6.20 19.77 7.57
N GLU A 160 -5.27 18.82 7.65
CA GLU A 160 -4.88 17.97 6.52
C GLU A 160 -5.99 16.96 6.22
N LEU A 161 -6.62 16.41 7.27
CA LEU A 161 -7.81 15.58 7.12
C LEU A 161 -8.98 16.34 6.45
N GLU A 162 -9.22 17.59 6.85
CA GLU A 162 -10.25 18.41 6.20
C GLU A 162 -9.92 18.70 4.73
N THR A 163 -8.62 18.82 4.39
CA THR A 163 -8.18 18.94 3.00
C THR A 163 -8.50 17.67 2.21
N PHE A 164 -8.20 16.50 2.76
CA PHE A 164 -8.57 15.21 2.15
C PHE A 164 -10.08 15.08 1.91
N LYS A 165 -10.92 15.45 2.89
CA LYS A 165 -12.38 15.39 2.74
C LYS A 165 -12.88 16.27 1.59
N LYS A 166 -12.30 17.47 1.43
CA LYS A 166 -12.62 18.37 0.31
C LYS A 166 -12.14 17.78 -1.02
N GLN A 167 -10.93 17.21 -1.07
CA GLN A 167 -10.42 16.52 -2.25
C GLN A 167 -11.31 15.34 -2.66
N ALA A 168 -11.72 14.50 -1.71
CA ALA A 168 -12.64 13.38 -1.92
C ALA A 168 -13.98 13.85 -2.52
N LYS A 169 -14.56 14.92 -1.95
CA LYS A 169 -15.79 15.54 -2.47
C LYS A 169 -15.61 16.06 -3.91
N CYS A 170 -14.51 16.73 -4.20
CA CYS A 170 -14.21 17.23 -5.55
C CYS A 170 -14.05 16.11 -6.59
N LEU A 171 -13.54 14.95 -6.17
CA LEU A 171 -13.38 13.76 -7.01
C LEU A 171 -14.63 12.86 -7.07
N GLY A 172 -15.70 13.22 -6.35
CA GLY A 172 -16.98 12.51 -6.37
C GLY A 172 -17.02 11.23 -5.53
N PHE A 173 -16.19 11.14 -4.48
CA PHE A 173 -16.23 10.04 -3.52
C PHE A 173 -17.35 10.24 -2.48
N LEU A 174 -17.78 9.14 -1.87
CA LEU A 174 -18.80 9.15 -0.83
C LEU A 174 -18.27 9.81 0.47
N PRO A 175 -19.14 10.41 1.30
CA PRO A 175 -18.73 11.12 2.52
C PRO A 175 -18.33 10.19 3.69
N GLU A 176 -18.44 8.88 3.52
CA GLU A 176 -17.97 7.89 4.47
C GLU A 176 -16.47 7.61 4.30
N TYR A 177 -15.82 7.34 5.43
CA TYR A 177 -14.37 7.12 5.51
C TYR A 177 -14.08 5.90 6.38
N HIS A 178 -13.03 5.17 6.00
CA HIS A 178 -12.46 4.09 6.80
C HIS A 178 -11.08 4.52 7.30
N PHE A 179 -10.93 4.63 8.61
CA PHE A 179 -9.66 4.92 9.26
C PHE A 179 -9.00 3.61 9.68
N VAL A 180 -7.69 3.53 9.48
CA VAL A 180 -6.91 2.32 9.79
C VAL A 180 -6.00 2.54 10.99
N SER A 181 -5.55 1.44 11.58
CA SER A 181 -4.58 1.40 12.66
C SER A 181 -3.15 1.62 12.14
N THR A 182 -2.24 1.97 13.06
CA THR A 182 -0.79 2.05 12.82
C THR A 182 -0.03 0.81 13.32
N ASP A 183 -0.73 -0.25 13.71
CA ASP A 183 -0.13 -1.57 14.00
C ASP A 183 0.23 -2.32 12.70
N LEU A 184 1.33 -1.91 12.10
CA LEU A 184 1.75 -2.34 10.77
C LEU A 184 2.23 -3.80 10.73
N CYS A 185 2.12 -4.42 9.56
CA CYS A 185 2.82 -5.65 9.26
C CYS A 185 4.35 -5.43 9.20
N PRO A 186 5.16 -6.39 9.66
CA PRO A 186 6.62 -6.32 9.52
C PRO A 186 7.03 -6.42 8.06
N ASP A 187 8.19 -5.86 7.70
CA ASP A 187 8.75 -6.00 6.35
C ASP A 187 9.48 -7.33 6.18
N TYR A 188 8.92 -8.24 5.37
CA TYR A 188 9.54 -9.53 5.15
C TYR A 188 10.86 -9.48 4.36
N ARG A 189 11.14 -8.40 3.63
CA ARG A 189 12.44 -8.21 2.95
C ARG A 189 13.58 -8.02 3.96
N GLU A 190 13.30 -7.43 5.12
CA GLU A 190 14.30 -7.24 6.17
C GLU A 190 14.57 -8.56 6.93
N SER A 191 13.53 -9.34 7.21
CA SER A 191 13.65 -10.63 7.90
C SER A 191 14.39 -11.72 7.12
N THR A 192 14.46 -11.58 5.79
CA THR A 192 15.14 -12.54 4.89
C THR A 192 16.59 -12.16 4.61
N SER A 193 17.07 -11.04 5.18
CA SER A 193 18.45 -10.59 5.03
C SER A 193 19.42 -11.43 5.89
N PRO A 194 20.62 -11.83 5.39
CA PRO A 194 21.50 -12.82 6.06
C PRO A 194 22.03 -12.44 7.46
N GLY A 195 21.75 -11.23 7.95
CA GLY A 195 22.28 -10.70 9.21
C GLY A 195 21.67 -11.27 10.49
N VAL A 196 20.57 -12.03 10.41
CA VAL A 196 19.83 -12.51 11.61
C VAL A 196 20.05 -14.00 11.92
N ARG A 197 20.94 -14.71 11.19
CA ARG A 197 21.24 -16.12 11.50
C ARG A 197 22.13 -16.34 12.74
N LYS A 198 22.65 -15.30 13.38
CA LYS A 198 23.54 -15.45 14.55
C LYS A 198 22.80 -15.44 15.89
N THR A 199 21.79 -16.31 16.07
CA THR A 199 21.34 -16.64 17.45
C THR A 199 20.74 -18.03 17.64
N GLU A 200 20.63 -18.89 16.62
CA GLU A 200 20.04 -20.23 16.79
C GLU A 200 21.02 -21.39 16.63
N GLU A 201 22.30 -21.14 16.35
CA GLU A 201 23.31 -22.19 16.09
C GLU A 201 24.22 -22.50 17.29
N ASP A 202 23.76 -22.25 18.52
CA ASP A 202 24.56 -22.48 19.72
C ASP A 202 23.75 -23.25 20.79
N GLN A 203 23.17 -24.39 20.39
CA GLN A 203 22.64 -25.39 21.32
C GLN A 203 22.43 -26.77 20.66
N ALA A 204 23.47 -27.30 20.02
CA ALA A 204 23.48 -28.71 19.63
C ALA A 204 24.92 -29.27 19.51
N GLU A 205 25.72 -29.18 20.58
CA GLU A 205 26.94 -30.00 20.68
C GLU A 205 27.25 -30.33 22.14
N ASN A 206 26.95 -31.58 22.53
CA ASN A 206 27.44 -32.40 23.65
C ASN A 206 26.45 -33.59 23.70
N GLU A 207 26.77 -34.87 23.47
CA GLU A 207 27.96 -35.67 23.77
C GLU A 207 27.82 -37.05 23.03
N PRO A 208 28.70 -38.08 23.19
CA PRO A 208 29.46 -38.66 22.09
C PRO A 208 29.10 -40.12 21.69
N ALA A 209 29.71 -40.54 20.58
CA ALA A 209 29.63 -41.88 19.99
C ALA A 209 30.41 -42.94 20.79
N GLU A 210 29.83 -44.14 20.94
CA GLU A 210 30.57 -45.36 21.26
C GLU A 210 30.19 -46.52 20.34
N ASN A 211 31.21 -47.33 20.08
CA ASN A 211 31.48 -48.22 18.96
C ASN A 211 30.87 -49.62 19.13
N LYS A 212 30.35 -50.23 18.06
CA LYS A 212 30.43 -51.70 17.92
C LYS A 212 30.34 -52.18 16.46
N SER A 213 31.48 -52.64 15.98
CA SER A 213 31.66 -53.45 14.78
C SER A 213 31.33 -54.92 15.07
N THR A 214 30.56 -55.62 14.21
CA THR A 214 30.61 -57.09 14.04
C THR A 214 29.90 -57.51 12.71
N GLU A 215 30.72 -57.94 11.76
CA GLU A 215 30.61 -59.14 10.89
C GLU A 215 29.45 -59.35 9.88
N MET A 216 29.77 -59.03 8.62
CA MET A 216 29.71 -59.86 7.39
C MET A 216 28.85 -61.14 7.35
N SER A 217 27.88 -61.19 6.43
CA SER A 217 27.64 -62.36 5.56
C SER A 217 26.91 -61.95 4.27
N GLN A 218 27.45 -62.39 3.14
CA GLN A 218 26.93 -62.21 1.78
C GLN A 218 25.70 -63.10 1.53
N LEU A 219 24.74 -62.63 0.71
CA LEU A 219 24.08 -63.46 -0.31
C LEU A 219 23.34 -62.59 -1.37
N SER A 220 23.90 -62.58 -2.57
CA SER A 220 23.31 -62.44 -3.92
C SER A 220 21.84 -62.04 -4.13
N GLY A 221 21.61 -61.06 -5.03
CA GLY A 221 20.36 -60.87 -5.78
C GLY A 221 20.30 -59.54 -6.54
N GLU A 222 20.52 -59.58 -7.85
CA GLU A 222 20.49 -58.44 -8.82
C GLU A 222 19.04 -57.93 -9.08
N PRO A 223 18.81 -56.70 -9.60
CA PRO A 223 17.54 -55.97 -9.50
C PRO A 223 16.59 -56.22 -10.70
N PRO A 224 15.27 -56.05 -10.53
CA PRO A 224 14.35 -56.00 -11.66
C PRO A 224 14.33 -54.60 -12.31
N GLY A 225 14.62 -54.56 -13.61
CA GLY A 225 14.51 -53.38 -14.48
C GLY A 225 13.06 -52.98 -14.83
N PRO A 226 12.89 -51.89 -15.59
CA PRO A 226 11.64 -51.13 -15.66
C PRO A 226 10.66 -51.69 -16.72
N HIS A 227 9.36 -51.59 -16.44
CA HIS A 227 8.30 -51.84 -17.41
C HIS A 227 7.66 -50.52 -17.90
N PRO A 228 7.14 -50.49 -19.15
CA PRO A 228 7.00 -49.27 -19.95
C PRO A 228 5.59 -48.63 -19.91
N ASN A 229 5.54 -47.35 -20.31
CA ASN A 229 4.33 -46.56 -20.58
C ASN A 229 3.47 -47.15 -21.71
N PRO A 230 2.13 -47.01 -21.63
CA PRO A 230 1.25 -47.08 -22.78
C PRO A 230 0.90 -45.71 -23.37
N VAL A 231 0.54 -45.78 -24.65
CA VAL A 231 0.22 -44.76 -25.68
C VAL A 231 -0.86 -43.76 -25.27
#